data_AF-A0A2G6ET76-F1
#
_entry.id   AF-A0A2G6ET76-F1
#
_cell.length_a   1.000
_cell.length_b   1.000
_cell.length_c   1.000
_cell.angle_alpha   90.00
_cell.angle_beta   90.00
_cell.angle_gamma   90.00
#
_symmetry.space_group_name_H-M   'P 1'
#
loop_
_entity.id
_entity.type
_entity.pdbx_description
1 polymer ?
#
loop_
_entity_poly.entity_id
_entity_poly.type
_entity_poly.pdbx_seq_one_letter_code
_entity_poly.pdbx_strand_id
1 'polypeptide(L)'
;MTYHTIKKNICKSLLPALCVYSAMAHADAVALMKTGIWEDRKNDLMWARCNLGQNWDGHACAGESIRVTYTNVGKFVKIYNTNVALGAYSDWRLPTIDELMMLRKCSKQWARESNNKTKLALLTVIPNKRGLQKKVQALCARGSIAPVINQRTFPDTKKSYGYWSSTENADNQTHWGVNFSGGFAFNAGENYSAYVKLVRDNRQK
;
A
#
# COMPACT_ATOMS: atom_id res chain seq x y z
N MET A 1 3.40 0.94 -31.97
CA MET A 1 4.62 0.33 -31.39
C MET A 1 4.24 -0.36 -30.10
N THR A 2 4.27 -1.69 -30.08
CA THR A 2 3.82 -2.51 -28.96
C THR A 2 4.89 -2.61 -27.88
N TYR A 3 4.46 -2.77 -26.63
CA TYR A 3 5.27 -2.88 -25.40
C TYR A 3 6.45 -3.87 -25.50
N HIS A 4 6.36 -4.84 -26.42
CA HIS A 4 7.40 -5.82 -26.73
C HIS A 4 8.67 -5.21 -27.37
N THR A 5 8.55 -4.16 -28.17
CA THR A 5 9.71 -3.58 -28.90
C THR A 5 10.61 -2.76 -27.98
N ILE A 6 10.06 -2.19 -26.89
CA ILE A 6 10.82 -1.35 -25.95
C ILE A 6 11.70 -2.21 -25.02
N LYS A 7 11.23 -3.39 -24.58
CA LYS A 7 12.05 -4.30 -23.74
C LYS A 7 13.28 -4.86 -24.49
N LYS A 8 13.18 -5.10 -25.81
CA LYS A 8 14.30 -5.62 -26.61
C LYS A 8 15.48 -4.66 -26.75
N ASN A 9 15.26 -3.35 -26.68
CA ASN A 9 16.33 -2.36 -26.88
C ASN A 9 17.07 -1.97 -25.60
N ILE A 10 16.52 -2.24 -24.41
CA ILE A 10 17.16 -1.93 -23.12
C ILE A 10 18.17 -3.01 -22.70
N CYS A 11 17.95 -4.28 -23.09
CA CYS A 11 18.87 -5.38 -22.77
C CYS A 11 20.13 -5.42 -23.67
N LYS A 12 20.20 -4.62 -24.74
CA LYS A 12 21.39 -4.56 -25.62
C LYS A 12 22.53 -3.68 -25.09
N SER A 13 22.27 -2.83 -24.09
CA SER A 13 23.24 -1.85 -23.58
C SER A 13 23.77 -2.16 -22.17
N LEU A 14 23.41 -3.31 -21.58
CA LEU A 14 23.80 -3.73 -20.24
C LEU A 14 24.65 -5.01 -20.30
N LEU A 15 25.58 -5.16 -19.35
CA LEU A 15 26.38 -6.39 -19.21
C LEU A 15 25.47 -7.63 -19.10
N PRO A 16 25.79 -8.76 -19.75
CA PRO A 16 24.92 -9.94 -19.81
C PRO A 16 24.43 -10.44 -18.44
N ALA A 17 25.29 -10.40 -17.42
CA ALA A 17 24.97 -10.78 -16.05
C ALA A 17 23.88 -9.88 -15.41
N LEU A 18 23.87 -8.58 -15.72
CA LEU A 18 22.85 -7.65 -15.23
C LEU A 18 21.48 -7.93 -15.89
N CYS A 19 21.46 -8.33 -17.16
CA CYS A 19 20.19 -8.67 -17.81
C CYS A 19 19.61 -9.98 -17.26
N VAL A 20 20.45 -10.99 -16.99
CA VAL A 20 20.02 -12.26 -16.36
C VAL A 20 19.46 -12.03 -14.95
N TYR A 21 20.16 -11.26 -14.11
CA TYR A 21 19.67 -10.91 -12.76
C TYR A 21 18.33 -10.17 -12.80
N SER A 22 18.18 -9.21 -13.72
CA SER A 22 16.92 -8.47 -13.88
C SER A 22 15.76 -9.35 -14.34
N ALA A 23 16.02 -10.37 -15.17
CA ALA A 23 15.02 -11.30 -15.68
C ALA A 23 14.58 -12.29 -14.60
N MET A 24 15.52 -12.85 -13.82
CA MET A 24 15.23 -13.74 -12.69
C MET A 24 14.42 -12.98 -11.62
N ALA A 25 14.89 -11.81 -11.20
CA ALA A 25 14.15 -10.99 -10.26
C ALA A 25 12.75 -10.62 -10.80
N HIS A 26 12.61 -10.35 -12.10
CA HIS A 26 11.28 -10.11 -12.68
C HIS A 26 10.38 -11.35 -12.60
N ALA A 27 10.92 -12.56 -12.80
CA ALA A 27 10.18 -13.80 -12.66
C ALA A 27 9.71 -14.04 -11.22
N ASP A 28 10.53 -13.74 -10.22
CA ASP A 28 10.19 -13.90 -8.80
C ASP A 28 9.08 -12.95 -8.36
N ALA A 29 9.14 -11.68 -8.78
CA ALA A 29 8.07 -10.71 -8.52
C ALA A 29 6.74 -11.12 -9.16
N VAL A 30 6.79 -11.70 -10.37
CA VAL A 30 5.59 -12.24 -11.04
C VAL A 30 5.06 -13.48 -10.31
N ALA A 31 5.94 -14.35 -9.81
CA ALA A 31 5.54 -15.52 -9.03
C ALA A 31 4.83 -15.12 -7.73
N LEU A 32 5.39 -14.16 -6.97
CA LEU A 32 4.76 -13.63 -5.76
C LEU A 32 3.38 -13.01 -6.04
N MET A 33 3.25 -12.29 -7.15
CA MET A 33 1.96 -11.71 -7.54
C MET A 33 0.88 -12.78 -7.75
N LYS A 34 1.24 -13.97 -8.26
CA LYS A 34 0.32 -15.10 -8.41
C LYS A 34 -0.10 -15.73 -7.09
N THR A 35 0.70 -15.57 -6.03
CA THR A 35 0.38 -16.07 -4.69
C THR A 35 -0.32 -15.03 -3.81
N GLY A 36 -0.73 -13.88 -4.37
CA GLY A 36 -1.42 -12.84 -3.60
C GLY A 36 -0.49 -11.88 -2.87
N ILE A 37 0.81 -11.88 -3.21
CA ILE A 37 1.83 -11.04 -2.58
C ILE A 37 2.40 -10.06 -3.61
N TRP A 38 2.54 -8.80 -3.23
CA TRP A 38 3.26 -7.82 -4.03
C TRP A 38 4.58 -7.44 -3.37
N GLU A 39 5.68 -7.59 -4.11
CA GLU A 39 7.01 -7.14 -3.69
C GLU A 39 7.21 -5.66 -4.04
N ASP A 40 7.35 -4.83 -3.02
CA ASP A 40 7.69 -3.41 -3.14
C ASP A 40 9.19 -3.21 -2.92
N ARG A 41 9.97 -3.50 -3.96
CA ARG A 41 11.45 -3.41 -3.94
C ARG A 41 11.97 -2.02 -3.61
N LYS A 42 11.21 -0.98 -3.92
CA LYS A 42 11.64 0.40 -3.67
C LYS A 42 11.75 0.67 -2.17
N ASN A 43 10.88 0.04 -1.38
CA ASN A 43 10.77 0.27 0.04
C ASN A 43 11.21 -0.94 0.87
N ASP A 44 11.72 -2.00 0.24
CA ASP A 44 12.07 -3.28 0.86
C ASP A 44 10.91 -3.86 1.69
N LEU A 45 9.70 -3.86 1.11
CA LEU A 45 8.47 -4.37 1.73
C LEU A 45 7.82 -5.45 0.86
N MET A 46 7.01 -6.29 1.49
CA MET A 46 6.08 -7.18 0.81
C MET A 46 4.68 -6.94 1.35
N TRP A 47 3.71 -6.87 0.45
CA TRP A 47 2.33 -6.55 0.78
C TRP A 47 1.41 -7.72 0.45
N ALA A 48 0.46 -8.00 1.35
CA ALA A 48 -0.70 -8.77 0.96
C ALA A 48 -1.54 -7.93 -0.01
N ARG A 49 -1.91 -8.50 -1.16
CA ARG A 49 -2.71 -7.79 -2.17
C ARG A 49 -4.13 -7.53 -1.67
N CYS A 50 -4.69 -8.52 -0.98
CA CYS A 50 -6.04 -8.48 -0.41
C CYS A 50 -6.12 -7.71 0.89
N ASN A 51 -7.31 -7.19 1.18
CA ASN A 51 -7.59 -6.64 2.49
C ASN A 51 -7.71 -7.77 3.52
N LEU A 52 -7.46 -7.45 4.78
CA LEU A 52 -7.75 -8.35 5.89
C LEU A 52 -9.19 -8.86 5.82
N GLY A 53 -9.39 -10.16 6.06
CA GLY A 53 -10.68 -10.87 5.92
C GLY A 53 -10.89 -11.54 4.57
N GLN A 54 -10.14 -11.14 3.54
CA GLN A 54 -10.22 -11.74 2.21
C GLN A 54 -9.06 -12.69 1.95
N ASN A 55 -9.29 -13.63 1.05
CA ASN A 55 -8.27 -14.58 0.60
C ASN A 55 -7.97 -14.38 -0.89
N TRP A 56 -6.72 -14.65 -1.28
CA TRP A 56 -6.33 -14.67 -2.68
C TRP A 56 -6.69 -16.02 -3.31
N ASP A 57 -7.46 -16.01 -4.40
CA ASP A 57 -7.92 -17.24 -5.08
C ASP A 57 -7.02 -17.67 -6.26
N GLY A 58 -5.89 -16.99 -6.45
CA GLY A 58 -5.00 -17.15 -7.60
C GLY A 58 -5.16 -16.04 -8.66
N HIS A 59 -6.31 -15.36 -8.68
CA HIS A 59 -6.67 -14.36 -9.70
C HIS A 59 -7.12 -13.03 -9.10
N ALA A 60 -7.91 -13.07 -8.03
CA ALA A 60 -8.51 -11.93 -7.36
C ALA A 60 -8.61 -12.15 -5.84
N CYS A 61 -9.09 -11.12 -5.14
CA CYS A 61 -9.46 -11.23 -3.74
C CYS A 61 -10.90 -11.72 -3.63
N ALA A 62 -11.08 -12.85 -2.95
CA ALA A 62 -12.36 -13.47 -2.68
C ALA A 62 -12.76 -13.33 -1.20
N GLY A 63 -14.07 -13.40 -0.94
CA GLY A 63 -14.64 -13.18 0.39
C GLY A 63 -14.78 -11.70 0.75
N GLU A 64 -15.21 -11.45 1.98
CA GLU A 64 -15.50 -10.10 2.45
C GLU A 64 -14.32 -9.47 3.21
N SER A 65 -14.00 -8.22 2.87
CA SER A 65 -13.06 -7.43 3.66
C SER A 65 -13.71 -7.03 4.98
N ILE A 66 -13.00 -7.25 6.09
CA ILE A 66 -13.49 -6.86 7.41
C ILE A 66 -13.06 -5.43 7.75
N ARG A 67 -13.95 -4.69 8.43
CA ARG A 67 -13.58 -3.47 9.14
C ARG A 67 -13.38 -3.83 10.61
N VAL A 68 -12.38 -3.23 11.22
CA VAL A 68 -12.02 -3.49 12.62
C VAL A 68 -11.80 -2.18 13.35
N THR A 69 -12.16 -2.14 14.62
CA THR A 69 -11.75 -1.07 15.53
C THR A 69 -10.26 -1.15 15.78
N TYR A 70 -9.65 -0.03 16.14
CA TYR A 70 -8.20 -0.01 16.40
C TYR A 70 -7.82 -0.93 17.55
N THR A 71 -8.63 -0.94 18.63
CA THR A 71 -8.45 -1.81 19.81
C THR A 71 -8.41 -3.30 19.49
N ASN A 72 -9.08 -3.74 18.42
CA ASN A 72 -9.13 -5.14 18.03
C ASN A 72 -8.16 -5.49 16.90
N VAL A 73 -7.53 -4.52 16.25
CA VAL A 73 -6.75 -4.76 15.02
C VAL A 73 -5.60 -5.76 15.25
N GLY A 74 -4.90 -5.65 16.38
CA GLY A 74 -3.81 -6.56 16.73
C GLY A 74 -4.25 -8.02 16.86
N LYS A 75 -5.47 -8.27 17.36
CA LYS A 75 -6.04 -9.62 17.48
C LYS A 75 -6.27 -10.24 16.11
N PHE A 76 -6.84 -9.48 15.16
CA PHE A 76 -7.09 -9.99 13.81
C PHE A 76 -5.79 -10.21 13.02
N VAL A 77 -4.78 -9.36 13.20
CA VAL A 77 -3.44 -9.56 12.61
C VAL A 77 -2.80 -10.83 13.15
N LYS A 78 -2.89 -11.07 14.47
CA LYS A 78 -2.41 -12.31 15.10
C LYS A 78 -3.11 -13.54 14.52
N ILE A 79 -4.44 -13.50 14.41
CA ILE A 79 -5.24 -14.58 13.80
C ILE A 79 -4.79 -14.83 12.36
N TYR A 80 -4.58 -13.78 11.57
CA TYR A 80 -4.10 -13.90 10.19
C TYR A 80 -2.76 -14.62 10.11
N ASN A 81 -1.81 -14.22 10.96
CA ASN A 81 -0.48 -14.83 11.02
C ASN A 81 -0.50 -16.30 11.47
N THR A 82 -1.45 -16.69 12.33
CA THR A 82 -1.57 -18.08 12.79
C THR A 82 -2.28 -18.98 11.78
N ASN A 83 -3.35 -18.49 11.12
CA ASN A 83 -4.28 -19.35 10.40
C ASN A 83 -4.18 -19.26 8.87
N VAL A 84 -3.66 -18.16 8.32
CA VAL A 84 -3.60 -17.96 6.86
C VAL A 84 -2.20 -18.25 6.33
N ALA A 85 -1.16 -17.79 7.04
CA ALA A 85 0.25 -17.96 6.67
C ALA A 85 0.53 -17.69 5.16
N LEU A 86 0.02 -16.56 4.63
CA LEU A 86 0.09 -16.24 3.20
C LEU A 86 1.53 -16.31 2.69
N GLY A 87 1.79 -17.18 1.71
CA GLY A 87 3.13 -17.39 1.15
C GLY A 87 4.13 -17.98 2.15
N ALA A 88 3.66 -18.80 3.11
CA ALA A 88 4.44 -19.36 4.21
C ALA A 88 5.01 -18.30 5.18
N TYR A 89 4.35 -17.14 5.26
CA TYR A 89 4.78 -16.03 6.09
C TYR A 89 3.78 -15.74 7.23
N SER A 90 4.31 -15.52 8.43
CA SER A 90 3.54 -15.30 9.66
C SER A 90 3.96 -14.04 10.44
N ASP A 91 4.71 -13.14 9.81
CA ASP A 91 5.18 -11.87 10.36
C ASP A 91 4.50 -10.66 9.70
N TRP A 92 3.25 -10.82 9.26
CA TRP A 92 2.45 -9.73 8.73
C TRP A 92 2.09 -8.74 9.85
N ARG A 93 2.16 -7.46 9.53
CA ARG A 93 1.88 -6.35 10.45
C ARG A 93 1.00 -5.31 9.78
N LEU A 94 0.52 -4.38 10.60
CA LEU A 94 -0.01 -3.13 10.08
C LEU A 94 1.13 -2.34 9.40
N PRO A 95 0.82 -1.64 8.32
CA PRO A 95 1.71 -0.65 7.75
C PRO A 95 1.77 0.60 8.63
N THR A 96 2.90 1.30 8.60
CA THR A 96 2.98 2.66 9.14
C THR A 96 2.21 3.64 8.24
N ILE A 97 1.90 4.84 8.76
CA ILE A 97 1.20 5.86 7.98
C ILE A 97 2.02 6.28 6.74
N ASP A 98 3.35 6.34 6.86
CA ASP A 98 4.24 6.65 5.73
C ASP A 98 4.17 5.55 4.66
N GLU A 99 4.21 4.27 5.05
CA GLU A 99 4.07 3.13 4.14
C GLU A 99 2.71 3.13 3.41
N LEU A 100 1.59 3.38 4.10
CA LEU A 100 0.27 3.48 3.45
C LEU A 100 0.17 4.66 2.49
N MET A 101 0.71 5.82 2.88
CA MET A 101 0.63 7.04 2.07
C MET A 101 1.41 6.90 0.76
N MET A 102 2.41 6.03 0.70
CA MET A 102 3.16 5.69 -0.52
C MET A 102 2.36 4.84 -1.53
N LEU A 103 1.32 4.11 -1.09
CA LEU A 103 0.51 3.29 -2.00
C LEU A 103 -0.42 4.13 -2.90
N ARG A 104 -0.62 5.40 -2.57
CA ARG A 104 -1.56 6.27 -3.28
C ARG A 104 -1.12 6.51 -4.72
N LYS A 105 -2.08 6.42 -5.64
CA LYS A 105 -1.91 6.71 -7.06
C LYS A 105 -3.11 7.50 -7.57
N CYS A 106 -2.89 8.78 -7.87
CA CYS A 106 -3.90 9.61 -8.51
C CYS A 106 -4.02 9.26 -9.99
N SER A 107 -5.23 9.13 -10.50
CA SER A 107 -5.50 8.98 -11.94
C SER A 107 -5.36 10.29 -12.72
N LYS A 108 -5.42 11.43 -12.02
CA LYS A 108 -5.12 12.75 -12.57
C LYS A 108 -3.78 13.26 -12.00
N GLN A 109 -3.84 14.20 -11.07
CA GLN A 109 -2.68 14.77 -10.39
C GLN A 109 -2.96 14.93 -8.90
N TRP A 110 -1.94 15.32 -8.14
CA TRP A 110 -2.10 15.77 -6.76
C TRP A 110 -2.91 17.06 -6.69
N ALA A 111 -3.68 17.23 -5.61
CA ALA A 111 -4.44 18.45 -5.39
C ALA A 111 -3.51 19.66 -5.21
N ARG A 112 -3.95 20.82 -5.72
CA ARG A 112 -3.23 22.10 -5.65
C ARG A 112 -4.03 23.10 -4.84
N GLU A 113 -3.35 24.07 -4.25
CA GLU A 113 -4.01 25.20 -3.58
C GLU A 113 -4.80 26.03 -4.61
N SER A 114 -6.00 26.48 -4.23
CA SER A 114 -6.93 27.18 -5.13
C SER A 114 -6.45 28.57 -5.53
N ASN A 115 -5.72 29.22 -4.64
CA ASN A 115 -5.27 30.61 -4.68
C ASN A 115 -3.82 30.78 -5.18
N ASN A 116 -3.06 29.69 -5.37
CA ASN A 116 -1.75 29.75 -6.01
C ASN A 116 -1.45 28.49 -6.83
N LYS A 117 -1.75 28.54 -8.13
CA LYS A 117 -1.57 27.42 -9.07
C LYS A 117 -0.10 27.00 -9.25
N THR A 118 0.88 27.83 -8.86
CA THR A 118 2.31 27.52 -8.98
C THR A 118 2.86 26.73 -7.79
N LYS A 119 2.16 26.69 -6.64
CA LYS A 119 2.55 25.84 -5.51
C LYS A 119 2.10 24.39 -5.77
N LEU A 120 3.10 23.53 -5.95
CA LEU A 120 2.97 22.26 -6.68
C LEU A 120 2.05 21.21 -6.03
N ALA A 121 1.71 21.32 -4.74
CA ALA A 121 0.71 20.45 -4.11
C ALA A 121 0.26 21.00 -2.74
N LEU A 122 -0.99 20.76 -2.37
CA LEU A 122 -1.39 20.83 -0.96
C LEU A 122 -0.61 19.75 -0.20
N LEU A 123 0.08 20.11 0.88
CA LEU A 123 0.91 19.19 1.67
C LEU A 123 0.27 18.95 3.04
N THR A 124 0.45 17.73 3.55
CA THR A 124 0.16 17.37 4.94
C THR A 124 1.43 16.85 5.61
N VAL A 125 1.48 16.93 6.94
CA VAL A 125 2.59 16.43 7.75
C VAL A 125 2.17 15.13 8.39
N ILE A 126 2.97 14.08 8.20
CA ILE A 126 2.80 12.78 8.84
C ILE A 126 4.10 12.37 9.53
N PRO A 127 4.06 11.56 10.59
CA PRO A 127 5.25 10.89 11.10
C PRO A 127 5.76 9.82 10.12
N ASN A 128 7.07 9.71 9.97
CA ASN A 128 7.71 8.60 9.25
C ASN A 128 7.95 7.39 10.16
N LYS A 129 8.52 6.30 9.64
CA LYS A 129 8.82 5.08 10.41
C LYS A 129 9.75 5.31 11.63
N ARG A 130 10.49 6.41 11.67
CA ARG A 130 11.36 6.83 12.80
C ARG A 130 10.68 7.84 13.73
N GLY A 131 9.39 8.14 13.54
CA GLY A 131 8.65 9.15 14.30
C GLY A 131 8.94 10.60 13.89
N LEU A 132 9.81 10.84 12.92
CA LEU A 132 10.12 12.21 12.46
C LEU A 132 9.04 12.72 11.51
N GLN A 133 8.71 14.00 11.62
CA GLN A 133 7.75 14.66 10.74
C GLN A 133 8.22 14.69 9.28
N LYS A 134 7.32 14.39 8.36
CA LYS A 134 7.54 14.35 6.92
C LYS A 134 6.39 15.02 6.18
N LYS A 135 6.72 15.93 5.26
CA LYS A 135 5.74 16.54 4.35
C LYS A 135 5.46 15.61 3.18
N VAL A 136 4.19 15.33 2.91
CA VAL A 136 3.72 14.54 1.78
C VAL A 136 2.55 15.24 1.08
N GLN A 137 2.27 14.90 -0.18
CA GLN A 137 1.08 15.42 -0.86
C GLN A 137 -0.18 15.02 -0.07
N ALA A 138 -1.09 15.96 0.17
CA ALA A 138 -2.21 15.76 1.07
C ALA A 138 -3.26 14.80 0.48
N LEU A 139 -3.64 14.99 -0.78
CA LEU A 139 -4.69 14.23 -1.46
C LEU A 139 -4.61 14.36 -2.99
N CYS A 140 -5.36 13.52 -3.70
CA CYS A 140 -5.54 13.63 -5.14
C CYS A 140 -6.49 14.76 -5.54
N ALA A 141 -6.28 15.34 -6.72
CA ALA A 141 -7.12 16.39 -7.25
C ALA A 141 -8.56 15.92 -7.50
N ARG A 142 -9.51 16.87 -7.40
CA ARG A 142 -10.94 16.61 -7.65
C ARG A 142 -11.16 15.93 -9.01
N GLY A 143 -12.05 14.93 -9.00
CA GLY A 143 -12.36 14.13 -10.19
C GLY A 143 -11.31 13.06 -10.51
N SER A 144 -10.35 12.80 -9.61
CA SER A 144 -9.58 11.55 -9.66
C SER A 144 -10.52 10.37 -9.39
N ILE A 145 -10.32 9.28 -10.12
CA ILE A 145 -11.03 8.00 -9.96
C ILE A 145 -10.64 7.37 -8.62
N ALA A 146 -11.66 7.00 -7.83
CA ALA A 146 -11.52 6.34 -6.54
C ALA A 146 -11.70 4.81 -6.66
N PRO A 147 -10.99 4.00 -5.84
CA PRO A 147 -10.00 4.47 -4.88
C PRO A 147 -8.67 4.80 -5.55
N VAL A 148 -7.96 5.80 -5.01
CA VAL A 148 -6.71 6.33 -5.54
C VAL A 148 -5.50 5.46 -5.15
N ILE A 149 -5.55 4.20 -5.56
CA ILE A 149 -4.53 3.17 -5.37
C ILE A 149 -4.48 2.31 -6.63
N ASN A 150 -3.34 1.66 -6.91
CA ASN A 150 -3.26 0.74 -8.04
C ASN A 150 -4.10 -0.53 -7.80
N GLN A 151 -5.32 -0.56 -8.33
CA GLN A 151 -6.25 -1.69 -8.23
C GLN A 151 -5.74 -2.98 -8.89
N ARG A 152 -4.76 -2.91 -9.82
CA ARG A 152 -4.13 -4.13 -10.34
C ARG A 152 -3.24 -4.79 -9.28
N THR A 153 -2.55 -3.98 -8.49
CA THR A 153 -1.73 -4.46 -7.38
C THR A 153 -2.61 -4.87 -6.20
N PHE A 154 -3.56 -4.02 -5.84
CA PHE A 154 -4.44 -4.16 -4.68
C PHE A 154 -5.91 -4.23 -5.09
N PRO A 155 -6.35 -5.35 -5.67
CA PRO A 155 -7.74 -5.50 -6.12
C PRO A 155 -8.70 -5.45 -4.93
N ASP A 156 -9.93 -5.06 -5.24
CA ASP A 156 -11.02 -4.90 -4.27
C ASP A 156 -10.67 -3.98 -3.07
N THR A 157 -9.75 -3.03 -3.26
CA THR A 157 -9.55 -1.98 -2.26
C THR A 157 -10.81 -1.13 -2.18
N LYS A 158 -11.40 -1.05 -0.99
CA LYS A 158 -12.61 -0.28 -0.71
C LYS A 158 -12.31 1.22 -0.73
N LYS A 159 -13.18 1.98 -1.41
CA LYS A 159 -13.12 3.45 -1.47
C LYS A 159 -13.75 4.12 -0.25
N SER A 160 -14.68 3.45 0.43
CA SER A 160 -15.34 3.95 1.63
C SER A 160 -14.50 3.66 2.88
N TYR A 161 -14.65 4.47 3.92
CA TYR A 161 -13.88 4.40 5.16
C TYR A 161 -12.36 4.57 4.94
N GLY A 162 -11.58 4.25 5.97
CA GLY A 162 -10.12 4.34 5.96
C GLY A 162 -9.42 2.99 6.04
N TYR A 163 -8.10 3.05 6.09
CA TYR A 163 -7.20 1.92 6.36
C TYR A 163 -6.29 2.28 7.52
N TRP A 164 -6.27 1.42 8.55
CA TRP A 164 -5.47 1.66 9.75
C TRP A 164 -3.97 1.55 9.49
N SER A 165 -3.22 2.41 10.16
CA SER A 165 -1.76 2.32 10.26
C SER A 165 -1.34 1.97 11.69
N SER A 166 -0.17 1.38 11.87
CA SER A 166 0.43 1.11 13.18
C SER A 166 1.07 2.35 13.82
N THR A 167 1.11 3.48 13.12
CA THR A 167 1.78 4.67 13.63
C THR A 167 0.96 5.33 14.73
N GLU A 168 1.59 5.47 15.88
CA GLU A 168 1.04 6.13 17.05
C GLU A 168 0.82 7.63 16.79
N ASN A 169 -0.21 8.18 17.43
CA ASN A 169 -0.46 9.61 17.45
C ASN A 169 -0.07 10.18 18.82
N ALA A 170 0.39 11.43 18.86
CA ALA A 170 0.89 12.06 20.08
C ALA A 170 -0.18 12.25 21.17
N ASP A 171 -1.46 12.29 20.77
CA ASP A 171 -2.60 12.44 21.69
C ASP A 171 -3.02 11.13 22.38
N ASN A 172 -2.49 9.98 21.95
CA ASN A 172 -2.86 8.63 22.38
C ASN A 172 -4.37 8.30 22.34
N GLN A 173 -5.19 9.16 21.76
CA GLN A 173 -6.65 9.03 21.70
C GLN A 173 -7.13 8.70 20.30
N THR A 174 -6.33 9.06 19.30
CA THR A 174 -6.66 8.86 17.90
C THR A 174 -5.56 8.09 17.18
N HIS A 175 -5.94 7.45 16.08
CA HIS A 175 -5.05 6.60 15.31
C HIS A 175 -4.99 7.03 13.86
N TRP A 176 -3.78 6.98 13.29
CA TRP A 176 -3.55 7.33 11.91
C TRP A 176 -4.13 6.31 10.95
N GLY A 177 -4.72 6.80 9.88
CA GLY A 177 -5.11 5.98 8.74
C GLY A 177 -5.09 6.74 7.42
N VAL A 178 -5.32 6.02 6.32
CA VAL A 178 -5.46 6.60 4.97
C VAL A 178 -6.83 6.28 4.39
N ASN A 179 -7.53 7.28 3.88
CA ASN A 179 -8.75 7.10 3.12
C ASN A 179 -8.42 7.11 1.62
N PHE A 180 -8.62 5.98 0.93
CA PHE A 180 -8.31 5.89 -0.50
C PHE A 180 -9.41 6.45 -1.43
N SER A 181 -10.51 7.03 -0.93
CA SER A 181 -11.45 7.77 -1.80
C SER A 181 -10.76 8.97 -2.47
N GLY A 182 -10.12 9.81 -1.65
CA GLY A 182 -9.32 10.95 -2.09
C GLY A 182 -7.82 10.80 -1.84
N GLY A 183 -7.43 9.78 -1.09
CA GLY A 183 -6.05 9.51 -0.72
C GLY A 183 -5.54 10.47 0.35
N PHE A 184 -6.30 10.75 1.41
CA PHE A 184 -5.85 11.63 2.49
C PHE A 184 -5.57 10.85 3.77
N ALA A 185 -4.62 11.33 4.56
CA ALA A 185 -4.40 10.85 5.92
C ALA A 185 -5.51 11.40 6.84
N PHE A 186 -5.96 10.60 7.78
CA PHE A 186 -6.94 11.00 8.79
C PHE A 186 -6.54 10.44 10.17
N ASN A 187 -7.13 11.00 11.21
CA ASN A 187 -7.08 10.49 12.57
C ASN A 187 -8.50 10.17 13.03
N ALA A 188 -8.70 9.05 13.71
CA ALA A 188 -9.98 8.70 14.31
C ALA A 188 -9.79 7.94 15.63
N GLY A 189 -10.77 8.07 16.53
CA GLY A 189 -10.74 7.40 17.82
C GLY A 189 -11.07 5.90 17.75
N GLU A 190 -10.96 5.23 18.89
CA GLU A 190 -11.01 3.78 19.02
C GLU A 190 -12.29 3.12 18.50
N ASN A 191 -13.43 3.82 18.56
CA ASN A 191 -14.73 3.31 18.10
C ASN A 191 -14.92 3.36 16.57
N TYR A 192 -14.05 4.09 15.86
CA TYR A 192 -14.09 4.08 14.40
C TYR A 192 -13.66 2.73 13.88
N SER A 193 -14.31 2.26 12.82
CA SER A 193 -13.94 1.00 12.15
C SER A 193 -13.37 1.28 10.78
N ALA A 194 -12.19 0.74 10.51
CA ALA A 194 -11.48 0.92 9.24
C ALA A 194 -11.00 -0.44 8.71
N TYR A 195 -10.67 -0.49 7.42
CA TYR A 195 -10.08 -1.67 6.79
C TYR A 195 -8.60 -1.79 7.13
N VAL A 196 -7.98 -2.92 6.76
CA VAL A 196 -6.55 -3.17 7.00
C VAL A 196 -5.93 -3.76 5.73
N LYS A 197 -4.81 -3.17 5.32
CA LYS A 197 -3.83 -3.77 4.42
C LYS A 197 -2.72 -4.34 5.29
N LEU A 198 -2.17 -5.50 4.92
CA LEU A 198 -1.06 -6.12 5.63
C LEU A 198 0.24 -5.95 4.87
N VAL A 199 1.30 -5.69 5.61
CA VAL A 199 2.65 -5.55 5.09
C VAL A 199 3.63 -6.33 5.96
N ARG A 200 4.77 -6.69 5.40
CA ARG A 200 5.94 -7.19 6.11
C ARG A 200 7.20 -6.58 5.51
N ASP A 201 8.30 -6.63 6.24
CA ASP A 201 9.61 -6.27 5.69
C ASP A 201 10.09 -7.39 4.74
N ASN A 202 10.78 -7.01 3.66
CA ASN A 202 11.39 -7.94 2.71
C ASN A 202 12.79 -8.34 3.22
N ARG A 203 12.88 -9.50 3.88
CA ARG A 203 14.12 -9.97 4.53
C ARG A 203 15.01 -10.84 3.64
N GLN A 204 14.79 -10.86 2.32
CA GLN A 204 15.58 -11.67 1.38
C GLN A 204 16.88 -10.97 0.90
N LYS A 205 17.55 -10.20 1.77
CA LYS A 205 18.88 -9.64 1.52
C LYS A 205 19.83 -10.06 2.63
#